data_AF-A0A351FRK3-F1
#
_entry.id   AF-A0A351FRK3-F1
#
_cell.length_a   1.000
_cell.length_b   1.000
_cell.length_c   1.000
_cell.angle_alpha   90.00
_cell.angle_beta   90.00
_cell.angle_gamma   90.00
#
_symmetry.space_group_name_H-M   'P 1'
#
loop_
_entity.id
_entity.type
_entity.pdbx_description
1 polymer ?
#
loop_
_entity_poly.entity_id
_entity_poly.type
_entity_poly.pdbx_seq_one_letter_code
_entity_poly.pdbx_strand_id
1 'polypeptide(L)'
;MKTFNNRLWWTGLLPLGFLCFATGCQHLGSFRCADIPPGAIPQPLGTFACQWQTAQTNRAELDHFVVYQNEWLDRQPALSPFGTKHFSELIPRMQESTEQIRVEPSGDAQLDQQRQLALIAALTEVGVPDSSNRVELGFGDAEALYGVEAPLVSRRFLFSGSRNGGRQGGGGNQGLGGQQSSNISVGVNSGF
;
A
#
# COMPACT_ATOMS: atom_id res chain seq x y z
N MET A 1 6.92 -49.07 71.08
CA MET A 1 8.22 -49.77 70.98
C MET A 1 8.70 -49.65 69.53
N LYS A 2 9.74 -48.84 69.28
CA LYS A 2 11.13 -49.27 68.92
C LYS A 2 11.13 -49.99 67.55
N THR A 3 11.77 -49.53 66.47
CA THR A 3 13.07 -48.83 66.33
C THR A 3 13.22 -48.11 64.97
N PHE A 4 13.94 -46.99 64.99
CA PHE A 4 14.67 -46.36 63.87
C PHE A 4 15.91 -47.18 63.47
N ASN A 5 16.26 -47.22 62.17
CA ASN A 5 17.58 -46.89 61.58
C ASN A 5 17.68 -47.45 60.15
N ASN A 6 17.82 -46.61 59.11
CA ASN A 6 19.07 -46.01 58.60
C ASN A 6 20.12 -47.03 58.16
N ARG A 7 20.23 -47.26 56.83
CA ARG A 7 21.51 -47.50 56.16
C ARG A 7 21.49 -47.07 54.69
N LEU A 8 22.36 -46.08 54.43
CA LEU A 8 23.21 -45.85 53.26
C LEU A 8 22.58 -45.68 51.87
N TRP A 9 22.69 -44.51 51.24
CA TRP A 9 23.90 -43.90 50.65
C TRP A 9 24.29 -44.51 49.28
N TRP A 10 24.24 -43.65 48.25
CA TRP A 10 25.00 -43.70 46.99
C TRP A 10 24.47 -44.59 45.85
N THR A 11 23.58 -44.03 45.03
CA THR A 11 23.67 -44.14 43.56
C THR A 11 23.12 -42.85 42.94
N GLY A 12 23.99 -41.85 42.90
CA GLY A 12 23.78 -40.67 42.08
C GLY A 12 23.94 -40.99 40.59
N LEU A 13 23.23 -40.20 39.80
CA LEU A 13 23.62 -39.65 38.51
C LEU A 13 23.81 -40.60 37.32
N LEU A 14 23.14 -40.21 36.22
CA LEU A 14 23.25 -40.63 34.81
C LEU A 14 22.41 -41.86 34.43
N PRO A 15 21.50 -41.77 33.44
CA PRO A 15 21.65 -40.98 32.20
C PRO A 15 20.38 -40.20 31.80
N LEU A 16 20.39 -38.87 31.97
CA LEU A 16 19.43 -37.95 31.34
C LEU A 16 20.15 -37.12 30.27
N GLY A 17 21.07 -37.77 29.55
CA GLY A 17 21.98 -37.17 28.57
C GLY A 17 22.06 -37.96 27.27
N PHE A 18 20.98 -38.62 26.87
CA PHE A 18 20.93 -39.39 25.62
C PHE A 18 19.59 -39.25 24.87
N LEU A 19 18.97 -38.07 24.92
CA LEU A 19 17.70 -37.81 24.21
C LEU A 19 17.69 -36.48 23.43
N CYS A 20 18.83 -35.79 23.30
CA CYS A 20 18.95 -34.58 22.48
C CYS A 20 19.72 -34.76 21.15
N PHE A 21 20.10 -35.99 20.79
CA PHE A 21 20.80 -36.27 19.52
C PHE A 21 19.93 -36.92 18.42
N ALA A 22 18.63 -37.13 18.66
CA ALA A 22 17.74 -37.81 17.70
C ALA A 22 16.70 -36.91 17.01
N THR A 23 16.67 -35.60 17.29
CA THR A 23 15.89 -34.62 16.51
C THR A 23 16.82 -33.71 15.71
N GLY A 24 17.88 -34.29 15.15
CA GLY A 24 18.69 -33.65 14.12
C GLY A 24 17.93 -33.60 12.80
N CYS A 25 17.75 -32.40 12.26
CA CYS A 25 17.44 -32.04 10.87
C CYS A 25 16.91 -33.17 9.97
N GLN A 26 15.60 -33.41 9.99
CA GLN A 26 14.91 -34.18 8.96
C GLN A 26 13.81 -33.33 8.30
N HIS A 27 14.24 -32.30 7.57
CA HIS A 27 13.74 -32.02 6.22
C HIS A 27 14.60 -30.92 5.57
N LEU A 28 15.80 -31.30 5.18
CA LEU A 28 16.49 -30.75 4.03
C LEU A 28 15.63 -31.10 2.80
N GLY A 29 14.70 -30.21 2.47
CA GLY A 29 13.73 -30.46 1.42
C GLY A 29 12.64 -29.40 1.46
N SER A 30 13.05 -28.13 1.54
CA SER A 30 12.15 -27.04 1.16
C SER A 30 11.83 -27.27 -0.31
N PHE A 31 10.71 -27.94 -0.57
CA PHE A 31 10.12 -28.04 -1.90
C PHE A 31 9.66 -26.63 -2.27
N ARG A 32 10.60 -25.77 -2.66
CA ARG A 32 10.33 -24.44 -3.24
C ARG A 32 9.58 -24.53 -4.58
N CYS A 33 9.24 -25.75 -5.00
CA CYS A 33 8.53 -26.10 -6.21
C CYS A 33 7.34 -27.05 -5.96
N ALA A 34 6.91 -27.30 -4.71
CA ALA A 34 5.75 -28.18 -4.46
C ALA A 34 4.46 -27.64 -5.09
N ASP A 35 4.34 -26.32 -5.20
CA ASP A 35 3.17 -25.64 -5.75
C ASP A 35 3.24 -25.44 -7.27
N ILE A 36 4.32 -25.90 -7.93
CA ILE A 36 4.52 -25.75 -9.37
C ILE A 36 4.27 -27.12 -10.03
N PRO A 37 3.18 -27.29 -10.80
CA PRO A 37 2.90 -28.58 -11.42
C PRO A 37 4.05 -28.98 -12.38
N PRO A 38 4.40 -30.29 -12.44
CA PRO A 38 5.43 -30.77 -13.36
C PRO A 38 5.09 -30.37 -14.80
N GLY A 39 6.01 -29.68 -15.49
CA GLY A 39 5.79 -29.18 -16.85
C GLY A 39 5.28 -27.73 -16.93
N ALA A 40 5.14 -27.02 -15.81
CA ALA A 40 4.86 -25.59 -15.84
C ALA A 40 6.02 -24.81 -16.50
N ILE A 41 5.73 -24.15 -17.62
CA ILE A 41 6.64 -23.19 -18.23
C ILE A 41 6.49 -21.87 -17.44
N PRO A 42 7.57 -21.33 -16.84
CA PRO A 42 7.49 -20.07 -16.13
C PRO A 42 7.09 -18.96 -17.10
N GLN A 43 6.28 -18.02 -16.63
CA GLN A 43 5.95 -16.83 -17.41
C GLN A 43 7.23 -16.09 -17.81
N PRO A 44 7.27 -15.47 -19.01
CA PRO A 44 8.45 -14.75 -19.44
C PRO A 44 8.77 -13.62 -18.47
N LEU A 45 10.06 -13.27 -18.40
CA LEU A 45 10.52 -12.17 -17.57
C LEU A 45 9.79 -10.88 -17.99
N GLY A 46 9.25 -10.17 -17.00
CA GLY A 46 8.54 -8.91 -17.22
C GLY A 46 7.02 -9.02 -17.34
N THR A 47 6.40 -10.21 -17.38
CA THR A 47 4.92 -10.33 -17.44
C THR A 47 4.23 -9.54 -16.33
N PHE A 48 4.68 -9.69 -15.08
CA PHE A 48 4.10 -8.95 -13.95
C PHE A 48 4.45 -7.46 -13.99
N ALA A 49 5.67 -7.10 -14.37
CA ALA A 49 6.07 -5.69 -14.49
C ALA A 49 5.23 -4.95 -15.54
N CYS A 50 5.01 -5.60 -16.69
CA CYS A 50 4.14 -5.10 -17.75
C CYS A 50 2.70 -4.90 -17.25
N GLN A 51 2.13 -5.87 -16.54
CA GLN A 51 0.78 -5.74 -15.95
C GLN A 51 0.66 -4.53 -15.01
N TRP A 52 1.65 -4.31 -14.14
CA TRP A 52 1.67 -3.15 -13.25
C TRP A 52 1.81 -1.83 -14.01
N GLN A 53 2.68 -1.78 -15.02
CA GLN A 53 2.84 -0.60 -15.87
C GLN A 53 1.56 -0.28 -16.64
N THR A 54 0.92 -1.28 -17.25
CA THR A 54 -0.38 -1.11 -17.91
C THR A 54 -1.44 -0.62 -16.94
N ALA A 55 -1.51 -1.19 -15.73
CA ALA A 55 -2.46 -0.71 -14.72
C ALA A 55 -2.20 0.74 -14.31
N GLN A 56 -0.93 1.15 -14.17
CA GLN A 56 -0.56 2.54 -13.85
C GLN A 56 -0.89 3.49 -15.00
N THR A 57 -0.56 3.13 -16.24
CA THR A 57 -0.88 3.92 -17.43
C THR A 57 -2.38 4.09 -17.60
N ASN A 58 -3.17 3.03 -17.44
CA ASN A 58 -4.62 3.11 -17.57
C ASN A 58 -5.22 4.06 -16.52
N ARG A 59 -4.74 4.02 -15.28
CA ARG A 59 -5.18 4.95 -14.23
C ARG A 59 -4.78 6.39 -14.55
N ALA A 60 -3.55 6.59 -15.04
CA ALA A 60 -3.10 7.92 -15.46
C ALA A 60 -3.94 8.49 -16.63
N GLU A 61 -4.38 7.65 -17.57
CA GLU A 61 -5.28 8.09 -18.65
C GLU A 61 -6.67 8.48 -18.12
N LEU A 62 -7.21 7.73 -17.14
CA LEU A 62 -8.47 8.09 -16.49
C LEU A 62 -8.36 9.40 -15.70
N ASP A 63 -7.18 9.72 -15.18
CA ASP A 63 -6.93 10.94 -14.42
C ASP A 63 -7.10 12.22 -15.26
N HIS A 64 -6.93 12.14 -16.58
CA HIS A 64 -7.21 13.24 -17.50
C HIS A 64 -8.69 13.67 -17.53
N PHE A 65 -9.60 12.87 -16.97
CA PHE A 65 -11.02 13.21 -16.85
C PHE A 65 -11.38 13.82 -15.48
N VAL A 66 -10.39 14.09 -14.63
CA VAL A 66 -10.60 14.68 -13.30
C VAL A 66 -10.28 16.17 -13.34
N VAL A 67 -11.24 17.02 -12.99
CA VAL A 67 -11.03 18.46 -12.82
C VAL A 67 -10.73 18.75 -11.35
N TYR A 68 -9.46 19.03 -11.07
CA TYR A 68 -8.95 19.20 -9.71
C TYR A 68 -9.32 20.56 -9.09
N GLN A 69 -9.26 20.64 -7.76
CA GLN A 69 -9.58 21.87 -7.02
C GLN A 69 -8.73 23.08 -7.42
N ASN A 70 -7.46 22.86 -7.79
CA ASN A 70 -6.53 23.91 -8.20
C ASN A 70 -6.80 24.47 -9.61
N GLU A 71 -7.68 23.84 -10.38
CA GLU A 71 -8.07 24.29 -11.71
C GLU A 71 -9.16 25.37 -11.67
N TRP A 72 -9.82 25.51 -10.52
CA TRP A 72 -10.84 26.51 -10.28
C TRP A 72 -10.23 27.82 -9.80
N LEU A 73 -10.94 28.92 -10.06
CA LEU A 73 -10.55 30.24 -9.59
C LEU A 73 -11.01 30.41 -8.13
N ASP A 74 -10.09 30.20 -7.19
CA ASP A 74 -10.33 30.29 -5.75
C ASP A 74 -11.60 29.52 -5.30
N ARG A 75 -12.54 30.20 -4.64
CA ARG A 75 -13.82 29.67 -4.16
C ARG A 75 -14.99 29.95 -5.12
N GLN A 76 -14.70 30.14 -6.39
CA GLN A 76 -15.71 30.45 -7.39
C GLN A 76 -16.00 29.24 -8.29
N PRO A 77 -17.21 29.11 -8.84
CA PRO A 77 -17.55 28.12 -9.85
C PRO A 77 -17.10 28.58 -11.25
N ALA A 78 -15.86 29.06 -11.36
CA ALA A 78 -15.25 29.53 -12.60
C ALA A 78 -13.89 28.87 -12.80
N LEU A 79 -13.61 28.44 -14.03
CA LEU A 79 -12.32 27.82 -14.38
C LEU A 79 -11.20 28.89 -14.42
N SER A 80 -10.03 28.53 -13.90
CA SER A 80 -8.80 29.29 -14.07
C SER A 80 -8.27 29.16 -15.51
N PRO A 81 -7.29 29.97 -15.95
CA PRO A 81 -6.68 29.78 -17.27
C PRO A 81 -6.09 28.38 -17.48
N PHE A 82 -5.59 27.74 -16.42
CA PHE A 82 -5.10 26.38 -16.47
C PHE A 82 -6.25 25.38 -16.62
N GLY A 83 -7.32 25.54 -15.84
CA GLY A 83 -8.52 24.71 -15.95
C GLY A 83 -9.21 24.83 -17.32
N THR A 84 -9.26 26.03 -17.90
CA THR A 84 -9.79 26.23 -19.26
C THR A 84 -8.95 25.52 -20.31
N LYS A 85 -7.62 25.53 -20.17
CA LYS A 85 -6.73 24.77 -21.05
C LYS A 85 -6.99 23.27 -20.91
N HIS A 86 -7.04 22.76 -19.69
CA HIS A 86 -7.32 21.35 -19.43
C HIS A 86 -8.69 20.94 -20.01
N PHE A 87 -9.73 21.73 -19.77
CA PHE A 87 -11.05 21.54 -20.35
C PHE A 87 -11.03 21.48 -21.87
N SER A 88 -10.24 22.34 -22.53
CA SER A 88 -10.10 22.32 -23.99
C SER A 88 -9.43 21.04 -24.53
N GLU A 89 -8.51 20.46 -23.77
CA GLU A 89 -7.86 19.18 -24.08
C GLU A 89 -8.77 17.98 -23.81
N LEU A 90 -9.72 18.14 -22.89
CA LEU A 90 -10.68 17.12 -22.48
C LEU A 90 -11.79 16.92 -23.53
N ILE A 91 -12.26 17.99 -24.20
CA ILE A 91 -13.32 17.94 -25.23
C ILE A 91 -13.09 16.87 -26.30
N PRO A 92 -11.94 16.82 -27.03
CA PRO A 92 -11.72 15.79 -28.04
C PRO A 92 -11.67 14.38 -27.45
N ARG A 93 -11.10 14.22 -26.24
CA ARG A 93 -11.03 12.92 -25.55
C ARG A 93 -12.41 12.39 -25.16
N MET A 94 -13.36 13.27 -24.84
CA MET A 94 -14.75 12.88 -24.54
C MET A 94 -15.52 12.39 -25.74
N GLN A 95 -15.13 12.78 -26.96
CA GLN A 95 -15.77 12.28 -28.18
C GLN A 95 -15.33 10.85 -28.49
N GLU A 96 -14.13 10.48 -28.07
CA GLU A 96 -13.54 9.15 -28.28
C GLU A 96 -13.83 8.17 -27.14
N SER A 97 -14.07 8.66 -25.94
CA SER A 97 -14.25 7.85 -24.74
C SER A 97 -15.66 7.93 -24.15
N THR A 98 -16.04 6.89 -23.40
CA THR A 98 -17.30 6.86 -22.64
C THR A 98 -17.13 7.28 -21.17
N GLU A 99 -15.93 7.72 -20.81
CA GLU A 99 -15.58 8.06 -19.43
C GLU A 99 -16.34 9.30 -18.94
N GLN A 100 -16.59 9.34 -17.64
CA GLN A 100 -17.23 10.45 -16.96
C GLN A 100 -16.16 11.43 -16.47
N ILE A 101 -16.48 12.73 -16.55
CA ILE A 101 -15.69 13.77 -15.91
C ILE A 101 -16.00 13.75 -14.41
N ARG A 102 -14.95 13.71 -13.59
CA ARG A 102 -15.08 13.89 -12.15
C ARG A 102 -14.67 15.29 -11.74
N VAL A 103 -15.45 15.91 -10.87
CA VAL A 103 -15.11 17.17 -10.22
C VAL A 103 -14.69 16.87 -8.80
N GLU A 104 -13.47 17.24 -8.45
CA GLU A 104 -12.92 16.99 -7.12
C GLU A 104 -13.70 17.79 -6.04
N PRO A 105 -14.24 17.12 -5.00
CA PRO A 105 -14.95 17.81 -3.92
C PRO A 105 -14.05 18.76 -3.13
N SER A 106 -14.49 20.00 -2.91
CA SER A 106 -13.80 20.98 -2.07
C SER A 106 -14.13 20.89 -0.58
N GLY A 107 -15.14 20.09 -0.24
CA GLY A 107 -15.72 20.01 1.10
C GLY A 107 -16.85 21.01 1.35
N ASP A 108 -17.17 21.86 0.38
CA ASP A 108 -18.37 22.71 0.36
C ASP A 108 -19.34 22.21 -0.72
N ALA A 109 -20.38 21.49 -0.29
CA ALA A 109 -21.35 20.87 -1.17
C ALA A 109 -22.07 21.87 -2.10
N GLN A 110 -22.28 23.12 -1.66
CA GLN A 110 -22.93 24.13 -2.51
C GLN A 110 -21.98 24.58 -3.62
N LEU A 111 -20.71 24.83 -3.28
CA LEU A 111 -19.68 25.18 -4.26
C LEU A 111 -19.44 24.04 -5.25
N ASP A 112 -19.35 22.81 -4.76
CA ASP A 112 -19.11 21.62 -5.60
C ASP A 112 -20.26 21.41 -6.59
N GLN A 113 -21.51 21.58 -6.16
CA GLN A 113 -22.67 21.53 -7.05
C GLN A 113 -22.64 22.65 -8.10
N GLN A 114 -22.27 23.87 -7.71
CA GLN A 114 -22.15 24.99 -8.66
C GLN A 114 -21.05 24.73 -9.70
N ARG A 115 -19.92 24.16 -9.29
CA ARG A 115 -18.82 23.75 -10.18
C ARG A 115 -19.25 22.67 -11.16
N GLN A 116 -19.97 21.65 -10.68
CA GLN A 116 -20.56 20.62 -11.52
C GLN A 116 -21.48 21.23 -12.59
N LEU A 117 -22.39 22.13 -12.18
CA LEU A 117 -23.32 22.82 -13.10
C LEU A 117 -22.58 23.71 -14.11
N ALA A 118 -21.52 24.39 -13.70
CA ALA A 118 -20.70 25.21 -14.60
C ALA A 118 -20.05 24.37 -15.70
N LEU A 119 -19.51 23.19 -15.37
CA LEU A 119 -18.96 22.26 -16.36
C LEU A 119 -20.05 21.70 -17.29
N ILE A 120 -21.20 21.31 -16.75
CA ILE A 120 -22.33 20.84 -17.56
C ILE A 120 -22.76 21.91 -18.56
N ALA A 121 -22.85 23.18 -18.13
CA ALA A 121 -23.18 24.31 -19.00
C ALA A 121 -22.13 24.49 -20.10
N ALA A 122 -20.84 24.48 -19.74
CA ALA A 122 -19.73 24.61 -20.70
C ALA A 122 -19.71 23.47 -21.73
N LEU A 123 -19.94 22.23 -21.31
CA LEU A 123 -20.02 21.08 -22.22
C LEU A 123 -21.23 21.17 -23.17
N THR A 124 -22.35 21.65 -22.66
CA THR A 124 -23.57 21.85 -23.45
C THR A 124 -23.37 22.92 -24.52
N GLU A 125 -22.65 24.00 -24.18
CA GLU A 125 -22.28 25.08 -25.11
C GLU A 125 -21.40 24.58 -26.26
N VAL A 126 -20.47 23.67 -25.96
CA VAL A 126 -19.59 23.02 -26.95
C VAL A 126 -20.33 21.97 -27.79
N GLY A 127 -21.56 21.58 -27.40
CA GLY A 127 -22.38 20.62 -28.13
C GLY A 127 -22.13 19.16 -27.76
N VAL A 128 -21.57 18.89 -26.58
CA VAL A 128 -21.43 17.52 -26.07
C VAL A 128 -22.81 17.00 -25.65
N PRO A 129 -23.31 15.89 -26.24
CA PRO A 129 -24.61 15.34 -25.87
C PRO A 129 -24.58 14.73 -24.47
N ASP A 130 -25.74 14.75 -23.80
CA ASP A 130 -25.95 14.14 -22.48
C ASP A 130 -24.96 14.61 -21.39
N SER A 131 -24.55 15.88 -21.46
CA SER A 131 -23.55 16.49 -20.56
C SER A 131 -23.86 16.30 -19.07
N SER A 132 -25.14 16.29 -18.67
CA SER A 132 -25.54 16.10 -17.27
C SER A 132 -25.19 14.74 -16.69
N ASN A 133 -25.24 13.67 -17.49
CA ASN A 133 -24.89 12.32 -17.04
C ASN A 133 -23.39 12.02 -17.16
N ARG A 134 -22.63 12.95 -17.76
CA ARG A 134 -21.19 12.81 -18.00
C ARG A 134 -20.35 13.47 -16.92
N VAL A 135 -20.92 14.27 -16.03
CA VAL A 135 -20.20 14.99 -14.98
C VAL A 135 -20.68 14.54 -13.61
N GLU A 136 -19.80 13.98 -12.80
CA GLU A 136 -20.07 13.57 -11.42
C GLU A 136 -19.11 14.23 -10.43
N LEU A 137 -19.49 14.27 -9.15
CA LEU A 137 -18.61 14.68 -8.06
C LEU A 137 -17.84 13.46 -7.59
N GLY A 138 -16.51 13.55 -7.54
CA GLY A 138 -15.69 12.42 -7.16
C GLY A 138 -14.20 12.70 -7.19
N PHE A 139 -13.47 11.81 -6.54
CA PHE A 139 -12.03 11.79 -6.51
C PHE A 139 -11.46 11.03 -7.71
N GLY A 140 -10.22 11.33 -8.09
CA GLY A 140 -9.51 10.62 -9.16
C GLY A 140 -9.11 9.20 -8.74
N ASP A 141 -9.07 8.26 -9.68
CA ASP A 141 -8.62 6.89 -9.39
C ASP A 141 -7.09 6.77 -9.28
N ALA A 142 -6.37 7.79 -9.75
CA ALA A 142 -4.91 7.86 -9.77
C ALA A 142 -4.34 8.89 -8.78
N GLU A 143 -5.04 9.13 -7.68
CA GLU A 143 -4.61 10.09 -6.66
C GLU A 143 -3.16 9.87 -6.23
N ALA A 144 -2.43 10.99 -6.15
CA ALA A 144 -1.09 11.00 -5.61
C ALA A 144 -1.12 10.61 -4.12
N LEU A 145 0.00 10.06 -3.64
CA LEU A 145 0.22 9.88 -2.20
C LEU A 145 0.16 11.25 -1.49
N TYR A 146 -0.72 11.39 -0.52
CA TYR A 146 -0.90 12.65 0.22
C TYR A 146 0.12 12.81 1.36
N GLY A 147 0.50 14.06 1.62
CA GLY A 147 1.13 14.50 2.88
C GLY A 147 2.32 13.67 3.33
N VAL A 148 2.22 13.07 4.53
CA VAL A 148 3.30 12.31 5.20
C VAL A 148 3.57 10.94 4.57
N GLU A 149 2.64 10.41 3.78
CA GLU A 149 2.78 9.09 3.16
C GLU A 149 3.75 9.15 1.97
N ALA A 150 3.71 10.22 1.18
CA ALA A 150 4.61 10.40 0.04
C ALA A 150 6.10 10.37 0.44
N PRO A 151 6.57 11.13 1.46
CA PRO A 151 7.93 11.02 1.96
C PRO A 151 8.29 9.63 2.50
N LEU A 152 7.37 8.94 3.17
CA LEU A 152 7.64 7.61 3.73
C LEU A 152 7.82 6.55 2.65
N VAL A 153 6.96 6.56 1.63
CA VAL A 153 7.07 5.65 0.47
C VAL A 153 8.32 5.98 -0.34
N SER A 154 8.57 7.26 -0.63
CA SER A 154 9.77 7.70 -1.35
C SER A 154 11.05 7.32 -0.60
N ARG A 155 11.11 7.52 0.71
CA ARG A 155 12.27 7.13 1.54
C ARG A 155 12.46 5.62 1.56
N ARG A 156 11.39 4.81 1.66
CA ARG A 156 11.50 3.35 1.59
C ARG A 156 11.97 2.88 0.20
N PHE A 157 11.52 3.52 -0.86
CA PHE A 157 11.96 3.20 -2.23
C PHE A 157 13.45 3.56 -2.45
N LEU A 158 13.87 4.77 -2.10
CA LEU A 158 15.25 5.25 -2.28
C LEU A 158 16.26 4.54 -1.37
N PHE A 159 15.88 4.19 -0.14
CA PHE A 159 16.78 3.51 0.81
C PHE A 159 16.73 1.98 0.75
N SER A 160 15.72 1.37 0.11
CA SER A 160 15.72 -0.09 -0.15
C SER A 160 16.44 -0.48 -1.46
N GLY A 161 16.78 0.50 -2.31
CA GLY A 161 17.53 0.26 -3.56
C GLY A 161 19.06 0.15 -3.40
N SER A 162 19.64 0.35 -2.21
CA SER A 162 21.11 0.41 -2.06
C SER A 162 21.62 -0.12 -0.72
N ARG A 163 21.42 -1.42 -0.48
CA ARG A 163 22.29 -2.30 0.35
C ARG A 163 21.72 -3.73 0.30
N ASN A 164 22.42 -4.61 -0.42
CA ASN A 164 22.11 -6.03 -0.64
C ASN A 164 20.96 -6.33 -1.61
N GLY A 165 21.34 -6.80 -2.80
CA GLY A 165 20.46 -7.62 -3.61
C GLY A 165 19.97 -8.83 -2.82
N GLY A 166 18.69 -9.13 -2.99
CA GLY A 166 18.06 -10.34 -2.49
C GLY A 166 17.14 -10.10 -1.30
N ARG A 167 15.84 -10.29 -1.55
CA ARG A 167 14.70 -10.28 -0.61
C ARG A 167 14.13 -8.88 -0.33
N GLN A 168 12.95 -8.61 -0.88
CA GLN A 168 11.69 -8.83 -0.15
C GLN A 168 10.56 -8.00 -0.80
N GLY A 169 9.72 -8.68 -1.59
CA GLY A 169 8.32 -8.32 -1.76
C GLY A 169 7.48 -9.13 -0.77
N GLY A 170 6.40 -8.56 -0.27
CA GLY A 170 5.39 -9.26 0.53
C GLY A 170 5.07 -8.57 1.84
N GLY A 171 3.93 -7.85 1.87
CA GLY A 171 3.29 -7.43 3.10
C GLY A 171 2.60 -8.60 3.82
N GLY A 172 2.34 -8.43 5.12
CA GLY A 172 1.45 -9.32 5.87
C GLY A 172 1.92 -9.67 7.27
N ASN A 173 1.49 -8.86 8.24
CA ASN A 173 0.95 -9.24 9.56
C ASN A 173 1.78 -10.00 10.62
N GLN A 174 1.53 -9.58 11.87
CA GLN A 174 1.77 -10.24 13.17
C GLN A 174 3.22 -10.12 13.68
N GLY A 175 3.57 -9.30 14.69
CA GLY A 175 2.84 -9.00 15.91
C GLY A 175 2.88 -10.21 16.85
N LEU A 176 3.77 -10.18 17.86
CA LEU A 176 3.60 -10.72 19.23
C LEU A 176 4.95 -11.03 19.92
N GLY A 177 5.12 -10.49 21.14
CA GLY A 177 5.91 -11.03 22.25
C GLY A 177 7.43 -11.08 22.05
N GLY A 178 8.26 -10.35 22.78
CA GLY A 178 8.25 -10.31 24.23
C GLY A 178 9.45 -11.09 24.77
N GLN A 179 10.33 -10.36 25.46
CA GLN A 179 11.12 -10.82 26.61
C GLN A 179 12.43 -11.59 26.37
N GLN A 180 13.54 -10.92 26.72
CA GLN A 180 14.62 -11.43 27.60
C GLN A 180 15.28 -10.16 28.21
N SER A 181 15.02 -9.71 29.45
CA SER A 181 15.38 -10.27 30.77
C SER A 181 16.85 -10.69 30.81
N SER A 182 17.77 -10.26 31.69
CA SER A 182 17.86 -9.37 32.86
C SER A 182 19.38 -9.16 33.10
N ASN A 183 19.96 -8.05 33.55
CA ASN A 183 20.11 -7.59 34.95
C ASN A 183 21.25 -6.56 34.95
N ILE A 184 21.04 -5.33 35.43
CA ILE A 184 22.02 -4.58 36.25
C ILE A 184 21.21 -3.67 37.16
N SER A 185 21.45 -3.82 38.44
CA SER A 185 20.73 -3.21 39.55
C SER A 185 21.40 -1.93 40.01
N VAL A 186 20.54 -0.95 40.35
CA VAL A 186 20.68 0.07 41.40
C VAL A 186 21.58 1.29 41.13
N GLY A 187 20.95 2.46 41.28
CA GLY A 187 21.61 3.76 41.43
C GLY A 187 20.61 4.92 41.41
N VAL A 188 19.79 5.04 42.46
CA VAL A 188 18.92 6.20 42.71
C VAL A 188 19.82 7.39 43.10
N ASN A 189 19.72 8.54 42.43
CA ASN A 189 19.79 9.82 43.13
C ASN A 189 19.15 10.96 42.33
N SER A 190 18.21 11.62 42.98
CA SER A 190 17.57 12.89 42.63
C SER A 190 18.48 14.09 42.93
N GLY A 191 18.50 15.10 42.07
CA GLY A 191 19.08 16.40 42.46
C GLY A 191 19.18 17.44 41.35
N PHE A 192 18.23 18.39 41.40
CA PHE A 192 18.17 19.72 40.77
C PHE A 192 17.97 19.83 39.25
#